data_AF-A0A016VZU2-F1
#
_entry.id   AF-A0A016VZU2-F1
#
_cell.length_a   1.000
_cell.length_b   1.000
_cell.length_c   1.000
_cell.angle_alpha   90.00
_cell.angle_beta   90.00
_cell.angle_gamma   90.00
#
_symmetry.space_group_name_H-M   'P 1'
#
loop_
_entity.id
_entity.type
_entity.pdbx_description
1 polymer ?
#
loop_
_entity_poly.entity_id
_entity_poly.type
_entity_poly.pdbx_seq_one_letter_code
_entity_poly.pdbx_strand_id
1 'polypeptide(L)'
;MIEEAARVITQDNIELTTNFIVKTACEKAAAELEKRLDGEAARRAAVRREGAEWHDATMEKIQAELPSRIAVQVGPTRKEHIAIYEQFSSRICGFKPTISDEASATMMETVNRAMTLPETAKEVEQLTQQLNSIIKEVDITMQAQPNPTNKAFQGVGAIRDLLSQLASNPRDSMTVVNLITRSVEHLLHAYHVDSTSKALDVEWARRLRDLFLGVCRVLLTQFTLVDLSRRITGSIVNVRMDYKWNVEAIEVLLKHQLVQTQVFDQHLAHVMDGGSNMEATLFAQRFFRLIGFNDAARMPVIKEAFPATYEQLLKMQQMQAILRQQQAAAAGSAEPNLDSPLGPAAMDTLVAATAGPGVPPAVQPAAEEPGMSDKVEIILREWIGLCYTPMAQRNPKEALFQMIVMMHDHGVLSGDEKISQFIRMCTEMCVDVALRLLKTDATAPVSQSNIVRQRCYYTLDAFVKLMALMIKYSDGGSASPSGTSKIALLKKVLHIITSVLHVDHEVRRHEFNAMPYHRILITLFIELTTPDGSNLESIAWSIIEAFGQNALFLLQPRRCPAFAYAWLDFVGHRAVIGALLGGNGFAENVDPMKTSAMYTQLLICHLKFLAPFLRNIHLPKSIAVLYKGTLR
;
A
#
# COMPACT_ATOMS: atom_id res chain seq x y z
N MET A 1 -10.89 -11.50 -32.00
CA MET A 1 -10.68 -11.64 -30.53
C MET A 1 -9.57 -10.71 -30.02
N ILE A 2 -8.38 -10.68 -30.65
CA ILE A 2 -7.28 -9.79 -30.21
C ILE A 2 -7.61 -8.30 -30.44
N GLU A 3 -8.17 -7.94 -31.60
CA GLU A 3 -8.61 -6.56 -31.86
C GLU A 3 -9.70 -6.11 -30.89
N GLU A 4 -10.59 -7.01 -30.48
CA GLU A 4 -11.65 -6.73 -29.52
C GLU A 4 -11.07 -6.49 -28.12
N ALA A 5 -10.13 -7.33 -27.68
CA ALA A 5 -9.42 -7.13 -26.41
C ALA A 5 -8.58 -5.83 -26.41
N ALA A 6 -7.89 -5.53 -27.51
CA ALA A 6 -7.15 -4.27 -27.67
C ALA A 6 -8.08 -3.06 -27.68
N ARG A 7 -9.26 -3.16 -28.31
CA ARG A 7 -10.30 -2.13 -28.26
C ARG A 7 -10.83 -1.92 -26.85
N VAL A 8 -11.13 -2.99 -26.12
CA VAL A 8 -11.62 -2.91 -24.74
C VAL A 8 -10.56 -2.27 -23.84
N ILE A 9 -9.30 -2.71 -23.91
CA ILE A 9 -8.19 -2.11 -23.15
C ILE A 9 -8.00 -0.63 -23.54
N THR A 10 -8.08 -0.30 -24.83
CA THR A 10 -7.95 1.09 -25.28
C THR A 10 -9.11 1.93 -24.76
N GLN A 11 -10.35 1.43 -24.86
CA GLN A 11 -11.55 2.10 -24.39
C GLN A 11 -11.51 2.34 -22.87
N ASP A 12 -11.00 1.37 -22.12
CA ASP A 12 -10.87 1.46 -20.66
C ASP A 12 -9.78 2.46 -20.22
N ASN A 13 -8.76 2.69 -21.06
CA ASN A 13 -7.60 3.51 -20.71
C ASN A 13 -7.52 4.86 -21.45
N ILE A 14 -8.33 5.08 -22.50
CA ILE A 14 -8.30 6.30 -23.32
C ILE A 14 -8.67 7.53 -22.49
N GLU A 15 -9.61 7.39 -21.55
CA GLU A 15 -10.02 8.46 -20.66
C GLU A 15 -8.90 8.84 -19.70
N LEU A 16 -8.27 7.84 -19.07
CA LEU A 16 -7.12 8.05 -18.18
C LEU A 16 -5.94 8.71 -18.91
N THR A 17 -5.67 8.27 -20.15
CA THR A 17 -4.59 8.81 -20.98
C THR A 17 -4.89 10.24 -21.43
N THR A 18 -6.13 10.51 -21.84
CA THR A 18 -6.58 11.87 -22.21
C THR A 18 -6.45 12.82 -21.02
N ASN A 19 -6.84 12.37 -19.83
CA ASN A 19 -6.71 13.13 -18.60
C ASN A 19 -5.26 13.48 -18.27
N PHE A 20 -4.34 12.56 -18.53
CA PHE A 20 -2.90 12.79 -18.37
C PHE A 20 -2.39 13.88 -19.32
N ILE A 21 -2.81 13.84 -20.59
CA ILE A 21 -2.45 14.83 -21.60
C ILE A 21 -3.01 16.21 -21.23
N VAL A 22 -4.28 16.28 -20.84
CA VAL A 22 -4.94 17.54 -20.44
C VAL A 22 -4.26 18.14 -19.22
N LYS A 23 -3.98 17.34 -18.18
CA LYS A 23 -3.25 17.81 -16.99
C LYS A 23 -1.87 18.37 -17.36
N THR A 24 -1.13 17.66 -18.21
CA THR A 24 0.18 18.11 -18.68
C THR A 24 0.10 19.43 -19.46
N ALA A 25 -0.92 19.58 -20.31
CA ALA A 25 -1.16 20.82 -21.04
C ALA A 25 -1.51 21.97 -20.09
N CYS A 26 -2.38 21.74 -19.09
CA CYS A 26 -2.74 22.72 -18.08
C CYS A 26 -1.54 23.16 -17.23
N GLU A 27 -0.68 22.24 -16.79
CA GLU A 27 0.53 22.57 -16.01
C GLU A 27 1.53 23.40 -16.82
N LYS A 28 1.75 23.05 -18.09
CA LYS A 28 2.59 23.85 -19.00
C LYS A 28 1.99 25.23 -19.26
N ALA A 29 0.68 25.31 -19.46
CA ALA A 29 -0.03 26.56 -19.66
C ALA A 29 0.04 27.44 -18.41
N ALA A 30 -0.10 26.86 -17.21
CA ALA A 30 0.02 27.57 -15.94
C ALA A 30 1.42 28.17 -15.76
N ALA A 31 2.48 27.40 -16.02
CA ALA A 31 3.86 27.89 -15.94
C ALA A 31 4.14 29.02 -16.95
N GLU A 32 3.61 28.92 -18.17
CA GLU A 32 3.74 29.98 -19.19
C GLU A 32 2.92 31.23 -18.83
N LEU A 33 1.72 31.06 -18.26
CA LEU A 33 0.90 32.17 -17.74
C LEU A 33 1.59 32.87 -16.58
N GLU A 34 2.16 32.13 -15.63
CA GLU A 34 2.90 32.70 -14.50
C GLU A 34 4.09 33.53 -14.99
N LYS A 35 4.86 33.01 -15.96
CA LYS A 35 5.96 33.74 -16.61
C LYS A 35 5.49 35.02 -17.32
N ARG A 36 4.32 34.99 -17.98
CA ARG A 36 3.74 36.17 -18.65
C ARG A 36 3.24 37.21 -17.66
N LEU A 37 2.70 36.78 -16.52
CA LEU A 37 2.14 37.64 -15.48
C LEU A 37 3.21 38.21 -14.53
N ASP A 38 4.40 37.60 -14.47
CA ASP A 38 5.48 37.97 -13.54
C ASP A 38 5.87 39.46 -13.65
N GLY A 39 5.98 39.98 -14.87
CA GLY A 39 6.31 41.39 -15.10
C GLY A 39 5.22 42.38 -14.66
N GLU A 40 3.95 41.95 -14.63
CA GLU A 40 2.84 42.74 -14.11
C GLU A 40 2.74 42.62 -12.58
N ALA A 41 2.95 41.43 -12.04
CA ALA A 41 3.01 41.16 -10.60
C ALA A 41 4.14 41.95 -9.93
N ALA A 42 5.33 42.00 -10.54
CA ALA A 42 6.47 42.79 -10.06
C ALA A 42 6.17 44.30 -10.01
N ARG A 43 5.51 44.84 -11.04
CA ARG A 43 5.07 46.24 -11.09
C ARG A 43 4.05 46.56 -9.99
N ARG A 44 3.05 45.70 -9.80
CA ARG A 44 2.06 45.82 -8.70
C ARG A 44 2.71 45.72 -7.32
N ALA A 45 3.74 44.90 -7.16
CA ALA A 45 4.46 44.74 -5.91
C ALA A 45 5.37 45.96 -5.59
N ALA A 46 5.97 46.59 -6.61
CA ALA A 46 6.77 47.80 -6.46
C ALA A 46 5.91 48.98 -5.96
N VAL A 47 4.75 49.22 -6.60
CA VAL A 47 3.82 50.30 -6.21
C VAL A 47 3.25 50.09 -4.80
N ARG A 48 2.95 48.84 -4.42
CA ARG A 48 2.57 48.49 -3.04
C ARG A 48 3.68 48.74 -2.02
N ARG A 49 4.96 48.56 -2.40
CA ARG A 49 6.11 48.84 -1.53
C ARG A 49 6.28 50.33 -1.26
N GLU A 50 5.84 51.17 -2.19
CA GLU A 50 5.83 52.64 -2.09
C GLU A 50 4.59 53.18 -1.36
N GLY A 51 3.66 52.32 -0.94
CA GLY A 51 2.45 52.69 -0.22
C GLY A 51 1.35 53.31 -1.10
N ALA A 52 1.52 53.29 -2.42
CA ALA A 52 0.54 53.79 -3.39
C ALA A 52 -0.41 52.67 -3.86
N GLU A 53 -1.59 53.06 -4.31
CA GLU A 53 -2.54 52.14 -4.94
C GLU A 53 -2.16 51.88 -6.40
N TRP A 54 -2.34 50.64 -6.85
CA TRP A 54 -2.05 50.28 -8.24
C TRP A 54 -3.22 50.69 -9.15
N HIS A 55 -2.93 51.50 -10.17
CA HIS A 55 -3.92 51.91 -11.18
C HIS A 55 -3.42 51.57 -12.59
N ASP A 56 -4.29 50.96 -13.40
CA ASP A 56 -4.07 50.77 -14.83
C ASP A 56 -5.06 51.64 -15.61
N ALA A 57 -4.57 52.79 -16.06
CA ALA A 57 -5.36 53.79 -16.79
C ALA A 57 -5.98 53.27 -18.10
N THR A 58 -5.43 52.19 -18.66
CA THR A 58 -5.95 51.54 -19.87
C THR A 58 -7.15 50.67 -19.53
N MET A 59 -7.05 49.87 -18.47
CA MET A 59 -8.15 49.02 -18.00
C MET A 59 -9.29 49.84 -17.40
N GLU A 60 -9.00 50.98 -16.77
CA GLU A 60 -10.01 51.89 -16.23
C GLU A 60 -10.92 52.46 -17.32
N LYS A 61 -10.34 52.87 -18.47
CA LYS A 61 -11.12 53.33 -19.63
C LYS A 61 -12.01 52.23 -20.20
N ILE A 62 -11.49 51.01 -20.32
CA ILE A 62 -12.26 49.86 -20.81
C ILE A 62 -13.40 49.51 -19.85
N GLN A 63 -13.16 49.58 -18.53
CA GLN A 63 -14.20 49.33 -17.53
C GLN A 63 -15.27 50.43 -17.46
N ALA A 64 -14.92 51.67 -17.78
CA ALA A 64 -15.89 52.76 -17.89
C ALA A 64 -16.88 52.59 -19.04
N GLU A 65 -16.50 51.85 -20.09
CA GLU A 65 -17.37 51.52 -21.24
C GLU A 65 -18.24 50.27 -21.01
N LEU A 66 -17.97 49.50 -19.96
CA LEU A 66 -18.69 48.26 -19.66
C LEU A 66 -19.95 48.52 -18.79
N PRO A 67 -21.07 47.83 -19.05
CA PRO A 67 -22.24 47.86 -18.17
C PRO A 67 -21.90 47.45 -16.73
N SER A 68 -22.51 48.14 -15.76
CA SER A 68 -22.23 47.99 -14.32
C SER A 68 -22.39 46.57 -13.75
N ARG A 69 -23.09 45.67 -14.46
CA ARG A 69 -23.25 44.25 -14.08
C ARG A 69 -22.06 43.36 -14.45
N ILE A 70 -21.25 43.75 -15.43
CA ILE A 70 -20.09 42.98 -15.90
C ILE A 70 -18.77 43.73 -15.66
N ALA A 71 -18.85 45.01 -15.31
CA ALA A 71 -17.69 45.80 -14.96
C ALA A 71 -17.04 45.29 -13.67
N VAL A 72 -15.71 45.17 -13.67
CA VAL A 72 -14.95 44.72 -12.50
C VAL A 72 -14.92 45.86 -11.48
N GLN A 73 -15.40 45.61 -10.27
CA GLN A 73 -15.39 46.59 -9.20
C GLN A 73 -13.97 46.80 -8.66
N VAL A 74 -13.65 48.06 -8.33
CA VAL A 74 -12.38 48.44 -7.70
C VAL A 74 -12.29 47.81 -6.32
N GLY A 75 -11.18 47.13 -6.03
CA GLY A 75 -10.93 46.47 -4.74
C GLY A 75 -10.54 44.99 -4.88
N PRO A 76 -10.36 44.27 -3.76
CA PRO A 76 -10.04 42.84 -3.78
C PRO A 76 -11.21 42.04 -4.38
N THR A 77 -10.89 40.98 -5.11
CA THR A 77 -11.88 40.07 -5.66
C THR A 77 -12.78 39.53 -4.53
N ARG A 78 -14.09 39.62 -4.70
CA ARG A 78 -15.07 39.15 -3.70
C ARG A 78 -14.83 37.67 -3.40
N LYS A 79 -14.97 37.28 -2.12
CA LYS A 79 -14.78 35.89 -1.66
C LYS A 79 -15.63 34.88 -2.44
N GLU A 80 -16.85 35.26 -2.78
CA GLU A 80 -17.78 34.44 -3.59
C GLU A 80 -17.22 34.14 -5.00
N HIS A 81 -16.57 35.12 -5.63
CA HIS A 81 -15.98 34.93 -6.96
C HIS A 81 -14.68 34.12 -6.87
N ILE A 82 -13.87 34.32 -5.84
CA ILE A 82 -12.68 33.50 -5.57
C ILE A 82 -13.07 32.03 -5.37
N ALA A 83 -14.16 31.76 -4.65
CA ALA A 83 -14.65 30.40 -4.42
C ALA A 83 -14.99 29.66 -5.74
N ILE A 84 -15.48 30.38 -6.76
CA ILE A 84 -15.73 29.80 -8.10
C ILE A 84 -14.41 29.34 -8.74
N TYR A 85 -13.35 30.15 -8.66
CA TYR A 85 -12.02 29.76 -9.17
C TYR A 85 -11.39 28.62 -8.35
N GLU A 86 -11.59 28.61 -7.03
CA GLU A 86 -11.18 27.49 -6.17
C GLU A 86 -11.91 26.20 -6.53
N GLN A 87 -13.20 26.26 -6.90
CA GLN A 87 -13.94 25.09 -7.40
C GLN A 87 -13.35 24.54 -8.70
N PHE A 88 -12.90 25.40 -9.63
CA PHE A 88 -12.19 24.96 -10.83
C PHE A 88 -10.82 24.33 -10.52
N SER A 89 -10.14 24.77 -9.45
CA SER A 89 -8.92 24.12 -8.97
C SER A 89 -9.18 22.73 -8.34
N SER A 90 -10.41 22.45 -7.87
CA SER A 90 -10.74 21.13 -7.32
C SER A 90 -11.13 20.10 -8.38
N ARG A 91 -11.42 20.54 -9.62
CA ARG A 91 -11.89 19.70 -10.73
C ARG A 91 -11.03 19.90 -11.97
N ILE A 92 -10.04 19.03 -12.16
CA ILE A 92 -9.20 19.05 -13.37
C ILE A 92 -10.09 18.73 -14.58
N CYS A 93 -10.09 19.63 -15.58
CA CYS A 93 -10.82 19.45 -16.83
C CYS A 93 -10.47 18.11 -17.49
N GLY A 94 -11.48 17.34 -17.92
CA GLY A 94 -11.33 16.04 -18.59
C GLY A 94 -11.60 14.81 -17.72
N PHE A 95 -11.35 14.87 -16.42
CA PHE A 95 -11.70 13.75 -15.53
C PHE A 95 -13.22 13.69 -15.39
N LYS A 96 -13.87 12.57 -15.76
CA LYS A 96 -15.22 12.31 -15.26
C LYS A 96 -15.17 12.33 -13.73
N PRO A 97 -16.09 13.04 -13.05
CA PRO A 97 -16.29 12.85 -11.64
C PRO A 97 -16.49 11.35 -11.43
N THR A 98 -15.62 10.72 -10.64
CA THR A 98 -15.94 9.38 -10.18
C THR A 98 -17.27 9.51 -9.41
N ILE A 99 -18.16 8.51 -9.42
CA ILE A 99 -19.40 8.57 -8.59
C ILE A 99 -19.04 8.85 -7.11
N SER A 100 -17.81 8.51 -6.71
CA SER A 100 -17.16 8.93 -5.47
C SER A 100 -17.05 10.45 -5.28
N ASP A 101 -16.84 11.27 -6.30
CA ASP A 101 -16.74 12.73 -6.20
C ASP A 101 -18.11 13.41 -6.15
N GLU A 102 -19.17 12.89 -6.77
CA GLU A 102 -20.51 13.43 -6.50
C GLU A 102 -21.01 12.99 -5.13
N ALA A 103 -20.83 11.73 -4.74
CA ALA A 103 -21.18 11.26 -3.41
C ALA A 103 -20.31 11.94 -2.33
N SER A 104 -18.99 12.10 -2.55
CA SER A 104 -18.07 12.76 -1.61
C SER A 104 -18.11 14.28 -1.68
N ALA A 105 -18.45 14.93 -2.81
CA ALA A 105 -18.64 16.38 -2.87
C ALA A 105 -20.01 16.78 -2.32
N THR A 106 -21.07 16.02 -2.61
CA THR A 106 -22.37 16.21 -1.94
C THR A 106 -22.20 15.91 -0.46
N MET A 107 -21.47 14.85 -0.06
CA MET A 107 -21.12 14.61 1.35
C MET A 107 -20.19 15.67 1.94
N MET A 108 -19.22 16.24 1.21
CA MET A 108 -18.36 17.33 1.70
C MET A 108 -19.15 18.63 1.89
N GLU A 109 -20.08 18.96 0.97
CA GLU A 109 -21.05 20.04 1.17
C GLU A 109 -21.97 19.77 2.37
N THR A 110 -22.34 18.50 2.61
CA THR A 110 -23.22 18.13 3.74
C THR A 110 -22.47 18.00 5.08
N VAL A 111 -21.17 17.71 5.07
CA VAL A 111 -20.28 17.62 6.25
C VAL A 111 -19.76 19.00 6.66
N ASN A 112 -19.61 19.94 5.71
CA ASN A 112 -19.28 21.34 5.96
C ASN A 112 -20.50 22.23 6.24
N ARG A 113 -21.72 21.68 6.25
CA ARG A 113 -22.90 22.42 6.68
C ARG A 113 -22.76 22.73 8.17
N ALA A 114 -22.61 24.01 8.50
CA ALA A 114 -22.45 24.48 9.87
C ALA A 114 -23.57 23.91 10.76
N MET A 115 -23.19 23.28 11.89
CA MET A 115 -24.16 22.89 12.91
C MET A 115 -24.77 24.17 13.49
N THR A 116 -26.10 24.23 13.58
CA THR A 116 -26.81 25.34 14.22
C THR A 116 -26.42 25.37 15.69
N LEU A 117 -25.68 26.41 16.09
CA LEU A 117 -25.17 26.54 17.44
C LEU A 117 -26.30 26.90 18.42
N PRO A 118 -26.14 26.60 19.72
CA PRO A 118 -27.08 27.07 20.74
C PRO A 118 -27.14 28.61 20.74
N GLU A 119 -28.32 29.16 20.47
CA GLU A 119 -28.50 30.62 20.34
C GLU A 119 -28.81 31.28 21.69
N THR A 120 -29.45 30.57 22.61
CA THR A 120 -29.86 31.15 23.89
C THR A 120 -28.79 30.98 24.99
N ALA A 121 -28.68 31.99 25.86
CA ALA A 121 -27.73 31.95 26.98
C ALA A 121 -27.99 30.78 27.95
N LYS A 122 -29.26 30.35 28.09
CA LYS A 122 -29.66 29.23 28.96
C LYS A 122 -29.21 27.88 28.41
N GLU A 123 -29.30 27.65 27.10
CA GLU A 123 -28.82 26.41 26.46
C GLU A 123 -27.30 26.29 26.55
N VAL A 124 -26.59 27.40 26.35
CA VAL A 124 -25.13 27.46 26.52
C VAL A 124 -24.72 27.14 27.95
N GLU A 125 -25.40 27.74 28.94
CA GLU A 125 -25.13 27.48 30.36
C GLU A 125 -25.41 26.02 30.74
N GLN A 126 -26.53 25.45 30.29
CA GLN A 126 -26.89 24.05 30.51
C GLN A 126 -25.87 23.08 29.88
N LEU A 127 -25.45 23.35 28.65
CA LEU A 127 -24.41 22.57 27.96
C LEU A 127 -23.10 22.61 28.74
N THR A 128 -22.63 23.81 29.11
CA THR A 128 -21.39 23.98 29.87
C THR A 128 -21.46 23.28 31.24
N GLN A 129 -22.61 23.28 31.92
CA GLN A 129 -22.79 22.55 33.17
C GLN A 129 -22.70 21.02 32.96
N GLN A 130 -23.34 20.48 31.92
CA GLN A 130 -23.28 19.06 31.59
C GLN A 130 -21.86 18.61 31.22
N LEU A 131 -21.13 19.41 30.42
CA LEU A 131 -19.74 19.13 30.07
C LEU A 131 -18.83 19.13 31.29
N ASN A 132 -18.96 20.14 32.17
CA ASN A 132 -18.16 20.22 33.41
C ASN A 132 -18.46 19.08 34.38
N SER A 133 -19.69 18.55 34.41
CA SER A 133 -20.02 17.36 35.22
C SER A 133 -19.24 16.13 34.74
N ILE A 134 -19.21 15.91 33.41
CA ILE A 134 -18.47 14.78 32.81
C ILE A 134 -16.97 14.93 33.06
N ILE A 135 -16.41 16.13 32.90
CA ILE A 135 -14.98 16.40 33.13
C ILE A 135 -14.59 16.02 34.57
N LYS A 136 -15.39 16.45 35.56
CA LYS A 136 -15.14 16.13 36.98
C LYS A 136 -15.16 14.63 37.24
N GLU A 137 -16.11 13.89 36.68
CA GLU A 137 -16.22 12.44 36.85
C GLU A 137 -15.02 11.71 36.23
N VAL A 138 -14.58 12.14 35.04
CA VAL A 138 -13.39 11.59 34.37
C VAL A 138 -12.12 11.88 35.18
N ASP A 139 -11.96 13.10 35.69
CA ASP A 139 -10.79 13.48 36.50
C ASP A 139 -10.66 12.64 37.78
N ILE A 140 -11.78 12.44 38.49
CA ILE A 140 -11.82 11.58 39.69
C ILE A 140 -11.41 10.15 39.32
N THR A 141 -11.96 9.61 38.23
CA THR A 141 -11.71 8.23 37.79
C THR A 141 -10.26 8.02 37.35
N MET A 142 -9.68 8.99 36.63
CA MET A 142 -8.28 8.93 36.18
C MET A 142 -7.29 9.08 37.34
N GLN A 143 -7.59 9.91 38.33
CA GLN A 143 -6.77 10.04 39.54
C GLN A 143 -6.84 8.79 40.44
N ALA A 144 -8.00 8.15 40.52
CA ALA A 144 -8.19 6.96 41.34
C ALA A 144 -7.44 5.72 40.80
N GLN A 145 -7.32 5.57 39.48
CA GLN A 145 -6.72 4.38 38.84
C GLN A 145 -5.82 4.72 37.64
N PRO A 146 -4.65 5.37 37.83
CA PRO A 146 -3.81 5.82 36.72
C PRO A 146 -3.24 4.65 35.91
N ASN A 147 -3.34 4.71 34.58
CA ASN A 147 -2.76 3.72 33.67
C ASN A 147 -2.24 4.39 32.38
N PRO A 148 -1.14 5.17 32.46
CA PRO A 148 -0.65 5.98 31.34
C PRO A 148 -0.16 5.16 30.14
N THR A 149 0.16 3.88 30.33
CA THR A 149 0.56 2.97 29.26
C THR A 149 -0.60 2.46 28.40
N ASN A 150 -1.84 2.59 28.89
CA ASN A 150 -3.02 2.09 28.18
C ASN A 150 -3.55 3.14 27.19
N LYS A 151 -3.77 2.71 25.94
CA LYS A 151 -4.29 3.56 24.86
C LYS A 151 -5.68 4.13 25.14
N ALA A 152 -6.56 3.38 25.81
CA ALA A 152 -7.89 3.82 26.21
C ALA A 152 -7.85 4.84 27.35
N PHE A 153 -6.92 4.71 28.30
CA PHE A 153 -6.66 5.75 29.32
C PHE A 153 -6.21 7.07 28.68
N GLN A 154 -5.28 7.00 27.73
CA GLN A 154 -4.83 8.17 26.96
C GLN A 154 -5.99 8.78 26.15
N GLY A 155 -6.83 7.95 25.52
CA GLY A 155 -8.02 8.39 24.79
C GLY A 155 -9.05 9.08 25.69
N VAL A 156 -9.29 8.57 26.89
CA VAL A 156 -10.18 9.20 27.89
C VAL A 156 -9.65 10.57 28.30
N GLY A 157 -8.34 10.69 28.57
CA GLY A 157 -7.71 11.98 28.89
C GLY A 157 -7.83 12.99 27.74
N ALA A 158 -7.57 12.55 26.50
CA ALA A 158 -7.68 13.41 25.32
C ALA A 158 -9.13 13.90 25.07
N ILE A 159 -10.13 13.02 25.24
CA ILE A 159 -11.54 13.43 25.15
C ILE A 159 -11.89 14.43 26.25
N ARG A 160 -11.41 14.23 27.48
CA ARG A 160 -11.60 15.18 28.58
C ARG A 160 -11.03 16.56 28.26
N ASP A 161 -9.85 16.64 27.66
CA ASP A 161 -9.25 17.92 27.27
C ASP A 161 -10.07 18.63 26.18
N LEU A 162 -10.59 17.87 25.21
CA LEU A 162 -11.50 18.40 24.18
C LEU A 162 -12.83 18.89 24.76
N LEU A 163 -13.37 18.20 25.77
CA LEU A 163 -14.56 18.66 26.50
C LEU A 163 -14.28 19.97 27.24
N SER A 164 -13.10 20.13 27.84
CA SER A 164 -12.70 21.38 28.49
C SER A 164 -12.57 22.54 27.50
N GLN A 165 -12.06 22.27 26.30
CA GLN A 165 -11.99 23.27 25.22
C GLN A 165 -13.38 23.72 24.76
N LEU A 166 -14.32 22.77 24.60
CA LEU A 166 -15.70 23.10 24.26
C LEU A 166 -16.43 23.83 25.40
N ALA A 167 -16.22 23.43 26.66
CA ALA A 167 -16.82 24.10 27.81
C ALA A 167 -16.35 25.56 27.96
N SER A 168 -15.11 25.85 27.53
CA SER A 168 -14.54 27.20 27.51
C SER A 168 -15.06 28.04 26.35
N ASN A 169 -15.33 27.42 25.20
CA ASN A 169 -15.82 28.08 23.98
C ASN A 169 -17.06 27.37 23.40
N PRO A 170 -18.21 27.37 24.11
CA PRO A 170 -19.38 26.56 23.75
C PRO A 170 -20.09 27.01 22.46
N ARG A 171 -19.72 28.18 21.93
CA ARG A 171 -20.25 28.75 20.67
C ARG A 171 -19.35 28.53 19.47
N ASP A 172 -18.20 27.89 19.63
CA ASP A 172 -17.30 27.64 18.50
C ASP A 172 -17.66 26.33 17.78
N SER A 173 -18.27 26.45 16.60
CA SER A 173 -18.61 25.32 15.74
C SER A 173 -17.39 24.43 15.42
N MET A 174 -16.19 25.01 15.31
CA MET A 174 -14.98 24.26 15.02
C MET A 174 -14.55 23.36 16.20
N THR A 175 -14.79 23.79 17.44
CA THR A 175 -14.48 22.97 18.63
C THR A 175 -15.43 21.79 18.79
N VAL A 176 -16.73 21.97 18.53
CA VAL A 176 -17.71 20.87 18.44
C VAL A 176 -17.31 19.90 17.33
N VAL A 177 -16.87 20.48 16.20
CA VAL A 177 -16.43 19.73 15.04
C VAL A 177 -15.27 18.80 15.41
N ASN A 178 -14.24 19.38 16.02
CA ASN A 178 -13.03 18.70 16.45
C ASN A 178 -13.32 17.66 17.54
N LEU A 179 -14.17 17.97 18.53
CA LEU A 179 -14.56 17.05 19.60
C LEU A 179 -15.13 15.76 19.03
N ILE A 180 -16.13 15.83 18.14
CA ILE A 180 -16.76 14.62 17.56
C ILE A 180 -15.74 13.84 16.73
N THR A 181 -14.99 14.50 15.84
CA THR A 181 -14.04 13.80 14.95
C THR A 181 -12.96 13.08 15.76
N ARG A 182 -12.33 13.76 16.72
CA ARG A 182 -11.27 13.18 17.54
C ARG A 182 -11.80 12.13 18.51
N SER A 183 -13.00 12.31 19.07
CA SER A 183 -13.61 11.30 19.94
C SER A 183 -13.90 10.01 19.18
N VAL A 184 -14.35 10.09 17.93
CA VAL A 184 -14.51 8.93 17.04
C VAL A 184 -13.17 8.27 16.73
N GLU A 185 -12.12 9.04 16.42
CA GLU A 185 -10.77 8.50 16.21
C GLU A 185 -10.23 7.77 17.44
N HIS A 186 -10.36 8.35 18.64
CA HIS A 186 -9.93 7.71 19.88
C HIS A 186 -10.71 6.43 20.18
N LEU A 187 -12.02 6.40 19.92
CA LEU A 187 -12.83 5.19 20.06
C LEU A 187 -12.34 4.09 19.09
N LEU A 188 -12.18 4.40 17.80
CA LEU A 188 -11.72 3.44 16.80
C LEU A 188 -10.30 2.92 17.09
N HIS A 189 -9.40 3.78 17.58
CA HIS A 189 -8.02 3.41 17.85
C HIS A 189 -7.83 2.60 19.14
N ALA A 190 -8.61 2.88 20.19
CA ALA A 190 -8.31 2.38 21.53
C ALA A 190 -9.36 1.42 22.12
N TYR A 191 -10.55 1.29 21.54
CA TYR A 191 -11.58 0.37 22.03
C TYR A 191 -11.34 -1.07 21.53
N HIS A 192 -10.83 -1.93 22.40
CA HIS A 192 -10.67 -3.37 22.14
C HIS A 192 -11.08 -4.15 23.41
N VAL A 193 -11.92 -5.16 23.26
CA VAL A 193 -12.43 -6.02 24.33
C VAL A 193 -12.00 -7.47 24.05
N ASP A 194 -10.70 -7.71 24.08
CA ASP A 194 -10.16 -9.06 23.94
C ASP A 194 -10.25 -9.84 25.26
N SER A 195 -10.71 -11.09 25.20
CA SER A 195 -10.84 -12.00 26.36
C SER A 195 -9.49 -12.31 27.04
N THR A 196 -8.38 -12.02 26.37
CA THR A 196 -6.99 -12.23 26.84
C THR A 196 -6.36 -10.99 27.49
N SER A 197 -7.04 -9.85 27.50
CA SER A 197 -6.52 -8.58 28.04
C SER A 197 -6.61 -8.51 29.56
N LYS A 198 -5.71 -7.74 30.20
CA LYS A 198 -5.75 -7.51 31.65
C LYS A 198 -7.08 -6.87 32.05
N ALA A 199 -7.62 -7.27 33.21
CA ALA A 199 -8.92 -6.78 33.69
C ALA A 199 -9.02 -5.23 33.75
N LEU A 200 -7.94 -4.56 34.17
CA LEU A 200 -7.87 -3.10 34.21
C LEU A 200 -7.89 -2.47 32.81
N ASP A 201 -7.31 -3.13 31.80
CA ASP A 201 -7.27 -2.61 30.44
C ASP A 201 -8.65 -2.70 29.77
N VAL A 202 -9.37 -3.81 30.02
CA VAL A 202 -10.76 -3.97 29.60
C VAL A 202 -11.66 -2.93 30.25
N GLU A 203 -11.43 -2.62 31.53
CA GLU A 203 -12.20 -1.60 32.25
C GLU A 203 -11.97 -0.19 31.67
N TRP A 204 -10.73 0.15 31.32
CA TRP A 204 -10.44 1.43 30.63
C TRP A 204 -11.05 1.50 29.23
N ALA A 205 -11.12 0.38 28.49
CA ALA A 205 -11.83 0.33 27.20
C ALA A 205 -13.35 0.57 27.39
N ARG A 206 -13.97 0.00 28.42
CA ARG A 206 -15.39 0.27 28.74
C ARG A 206 -15.61 1.73 29.11
N ARG A 207 -14.74 2.32 29.94
CA ARG A 207 -14.80 3.73 30.32
C ARG A 207 -14.66 4.66 29.12
N LEU A 208 -13.76 4.35 28.17
CA LEU A 208 -13.64 5.10 26.92
C LEU A 208 -14.94 5.08 26.12
N ARG A 209 -15.56 3.90 25.97
CA ARG A 209 -16.85 3.75 25.30
C ARG A 209 -17.95 4.53 26.00
N ASP A 210 -18.05 4.39 27.32
CA ASP A 210 -19.12 5.00 28.10
C ASP A 210 -18.97 6.53 28.13
N LEU A 211 -17.73 7.04 28.20
CA LEU A 211 -17.42 8.46 28.02
C LEU A 211 -17.83 8.95 26.63
N PHE A 212 -17.42 8.26 25.56
CA PHE A 212 -17.80 8.62 24.19
C PHE A 212 -19.33 8.70 24.04
N LEU A 213 -20.06 7.71 24.55
CA LEU A 213 -21.52 7.69 24.51
C LEU A 213 -22.13 8.81 25.38
N GLY A 214 -21.51 9.13 26.52
CA GLY A 214 -21.87 10.27 27.36
C GLY A 214 -21.73 11.60 26.61
N VAL A 215 -20.62 11.79 25.88
CA VAL A 215 -20.40 12.95 25.02
C VAL A 215 -21.47 13.03 23.92
N CYS A 216 -21.75 11.92 23.23
CA CYS A 216 -22.82 11.89 22.24
C CYS A 216 -24.19 12.25 22.84
N ARG A 217 -24.53 11.76 24.04
CA ARG A 217 -25.79 12.11 24.72
C ARG A 217 -25.89 13.59 25.03
N VAL A 218 -24.82 14.22 25.50
CA VAL A 218 -24.78 15.67 25.75
C VAL A 218 -24.95 16.44 24.44
N LEU A 219 -24.26 16.02 23.38
CA LEU A 219 -24.40 16.65 22.05
C LEU A 219 -25.81 16.48 21.48
N LEU A 220 -26.49 15.36 21.74
CA LEU A 220 -27.89 15.13 21.34
C LEU A 220 -28.91 16.04 22.07
N THR A 221 -28.51 16.71 23.16
CA THR A 221 -29.36 17.75 23.76
C THR A 221 -29.40 19.03 22.92
N GLN A 222 -28.39 19.23 22.06
CA GLN A 222 -28.22 20.45 21.25
C GLN A 222 -28.40 20.17 19.75
N PHE A 223 -28.13 18.94 19.29
CA PHE A 223 -28.12 18.56 17.89
C PHE A 223 -29.02 17.37 17.61
N THR A 224 -29.55 17.30 16.39
CA THR A 224 -30.37 16.15 15.98
C THR A 224 -29.51 14.89 15.84
N LEU A 225 -30.12 13.72 16.07
CA LEU A 225 -29.47 12.43 15.82
C LEU A 225 -29.01 12.29 14.37
N VAL A 226 -29.75 12.87 13.42
CA VAL A 226 -29.41 12.81 12.00
C VAL A 226 -28.13 13.58 11.69
N ASP A 227 -27.94 14.77 12.27
CA ASP A 227 -26.73 15.57 12.06
C ASP A 227 -25.53 14.97 12.78
N LEU A 228 -25.71 14.47 14.01
CA LEU A 228 -24.64 13.79 14.74
C LEU A 228 -24.20 12.49 14.03
N SER A 229 -25.16 11.66 13.60
CA SER A 229 -24.86 10.41 12.89
C SER A 229 -24.22 10.64 11.54
N ARG A 230 -24.67 11.64 10.77
CA ARG A 230 -24.03 12.06 9.51
C ARG A 230 -22.56 12.38 9.74
N ARG A 231 -22.29 13.14 10.79
CA ARG A 231 -20.96 13.66 11.07
C ARG A 231 -20.00 12.58 11.61
N ILE A 232 -20.48 11.72 12.50
CA ILE A 232 -19.74 10.52 12.95
C ILE A 232 -19.44 9.61 11.75
N THR A 233 -20.41 9.37 10.86
CA THR A 233 -20.20 8.58 9.64
C THR A 233 -19.16 9.21 8.74
N GLY A 234 -19.21 10.53 8.54
CA GLY A 234 -18.19 11.27 7.81
C GLY A 234 -16.80 11.17 8.46
N SER A 235 -16.70 11.21 9.79
CA SER A 235 -15.43 10.99 10.50
C SER A 235 -14.87 9.59 10.24
N ILE A 236 -15.70 8.54 10.29
CA ILE A 236 -15.28 7.15 10.03
C ILE A 236 -14.77 6.99 8.59
N VAL A 237 -15.51 7.49 7.61
CA VAL A 237 -15.18 7.40 6.17
C VAL A 237 -13.85 8.10 5.84
N ASN A 238 -13.55 9.19 6.54
CA ASN A 238 -12.34 9.99 6.31
C ASN A 238 -11.10 9.51 7.10
N VAL A 239 -11.21 8.48 7.94
CA VAL A 239 -10.05 7.92 8.65
C VAL A 239 -9.10 7.25 7.66
N ARG A 240 -7.89 7.80 7.54
CA ARG A 240 -6.84 7.28 6.63
C ARG A 240 -5.92 6.23 7.28
N MET A 241 -6.12 5.93 8.56
CA MET A 241 -5.24 5.08 9.36
C MET A 241 -5.76 3.64 9.50
N ASP A 242 -4.88 2.70 9.83
CA ASP A 242 -5.16 1.25 9.91
C ASP A 242 -6.27 0.90 10.94
N TYR A 243 -6.48 1.74 11.97
CA TYR A 243 -7.53 1.53 12.99
C TYR A 243 -8.96 1.77 12.50
N LYS A 244 -9.16 2.19 11.25
CA LYS A 244 -10.49 2.34 10.64
C LYS A 244 -11.33 1.05 10.62
N TRP A 245 -10.67 -0.11 10.68
CA TRP A 245 -11.29 -1.44 10.62
C TRP A 245 -11.59 -2.07 11.99
N ASN A 246 -11.84 -1.24 13.01
CA ASN A 246 -12.20 -1.75 14.34
C ASN A 246 -13.68 -2.21 14.38
N VAL A 247 -13.90 -3.52 14.29
CA VAL A 247 -15.25 -4.13 14.25
C VAL A 247 -16.04 -3.82 15.53
N GLU A 248 -15.40 -3.88 16.70
CA GLU A 248 -16.07 -3.71 17.99
C GLU A 248 -16.53 -2.28 18.23
N ALA A 249 -15.72 -1.30 17.82
CA ALA A 249 -16.08 0.11 17.89
C ALA A 249 -17.25 0.43 16.93
N ILE A 250 -17.19 -0.07 15.69
CA ILE A 250 -18.27 0.12 14.71
C ILE A 250 -19.57 -0.56 15.17
N GLU A 251 -19.50 -1.73 15.81
CA GLU A 251 -20.66 -2.40 16.39
C GLU A 251 -21.33 -1.54 17.48
N VAL A 252 -20.56 -0.91 18.37
CA VAL A 252 -21.10 0.01 19.38
C VAL A 252 -21.82 1.18 18.70
N LEU A 253 -21.19 1.79 17.69
CA LEU A 253 -21.77 2.94 16.99
C LEU A 253 -23.08 2.59 16.27
N LEU A 254 -23.17 1.39 15.69
CA LEU A 254 -24.40 0.89 15.06
C LEU A 254 -25.50 0.60 16.10
N LYS A 255 -25.16 -0.03 17.24
CA LYS A 255 -26.13 -0.30 18.33
C LYS A 255 -26.79 0.97 18.86
N HIS A 256 -26.07 2.08 18.86
CA HIS A 256 -26.57 3.38 19.31
C HIS A 256 -27.12 4.27 18.18
N GLN A 257 -27.27 3.76 16.95
CA GLN A 257 -27.76 4.50 15.77
C GLN A 257 -26.94 5.76 15.46
N LEU A 258 -25.65 5.75 15.78
CA LEU A 258 -24.72 6.86 15.56
C LEU A 258 -24.07 6.83 14.17
N VAL A 259 -24.37 5.84 13.34
CA VAL A 259 -23.86 5.70 11.97
C VAL A 259 -25.01 5.65 10.98
N GLN A 260 -24.88 6.35 9.86
CA GLN A 260 -25.79 6.24 8.74
C GLN A 260 -25.50 4.95 7.99
N THR A 261 -26.24 3.91 8.31
CA THR A 261 -26.03 2.53 7.84
C THR A 261 -25.96 2.42 6.32
N GLN A 262 -26.86 3.11 5.60
CA GLN A 262 -26.88 3.13 4.13
C GLN A 262 -25.62 3.76 3.51
N VAL A 263 -25.14 4.86 4.08
CA VAL A 263 -23.93 5.55 3.61
C VAL A 263 -22.69 4.71 3.90
N PHE A 264 -22.64 4.11 5.09
CA PHE A 264 -21.55 3.23 5.49
C PHE A 264 -21.52 1.93 4.67
N ASP A 265 -22.68 1.36 4.33
CA ASP A 265 -22.80 0.18 3.45
C ASP A 265 -22.24 0.45 2.05
N GLN A 266 -22.67 1.56 1.42
CA GLN A 266 -22.17 1.94 0.09
C GLN A 266 -20.66 2.20 0.12
N HIS A 267 -20.18 2.89 1.15
CA HIS A 267 -18.74 3.13 1.32
C HIS A 267 -17.97 1.82 1.46
N LEU A 268 -18.42 0.91 2.33
CA LEU A 268 -17.75 -0.37 2.57
C LEU A 268 -17.75 -1.25 1.31
N ALA A 269 -18.88 -1.39 0.63
CA ALA A 269 -19.01 -2.13 -0.63
C ALA A 269 -18.09 -1.58 -1.73
N HIS A 270 -17.94 -0.26 -1.80
CA HIS A 270 -17.06 0.41 -2.74
C HIS A 270 -15.58 0.17 -2.42
N VAL A 271 -15.18 0.32 -1.14
CA VAL A 271 -13.80 0.12 -0.71
C VAL A 271 -13.35 -1.33 -0.88
N MET A 272 -14.27 -2.30 -0.82
CA MET A 272 -13.98 -3.70 -1.12
C MET A 272 -13.56 -3.95 -2.58
N ASP A 273 -14.02 -3.13 -3.54
CA ASP A 273 -13.61 -3.16 -4.96
C ASP A 273 -13.47 -4.58 -5.54
N GLY A 274 -14.51 -5.42 -5.38
CA GLY A 274 -14.53 -6.81 -5.87
C GLY A 274 -13.47 -7.75 -5.27
N GLY A 275 -12.86 -7.39 -4.14
CA GLY A 275 -11.78 -8.14 -3.48
C GLY A 275 -10.37 -7.56 -3.69
N SER A 276 -10.24 -6.44 -4.40
CA SER A 276 -9.00 -5.67 -4.60
C SER A 276 -8.42 -5.15 -3.28
N ASN A 277 -9.28 -4.87 -2.29
CA ASN A 277 -8.90 -4.51 -0.93
C ASN A 277 -9.17 -5.66 0.06
N MET A 278 -8.12 -6.43 0.36
CA MET A 278 -8.22 -7.59 1.23
C MET A 278 -8.59 -7.22 2.68
N GLU A 279 -8.08 -6.11 3.21
CA GLU A 279 -8.40 -5.67 4.58
C GLU A 279 -9.87 -5.31 4.73
N ALA A 280 -10.43 -4.53 3.80
CA ALA A 280 -11.84 -4.17 3.80
C ALA A 280 -12.73 -5.40 3.64
N THR A 281 -12.30 -6.37 2.81
CA THR A 281 -13.00 -7.64 2.62
C THR A 281 -12.98 -8.48 3.90
N LEU A 282 -11.82 -8.63 4.55
CA LEU A 282 -11.68 -9.37 5.80
C LEU A 282 -12.44 -8.70 6.94
N PHE A 283 -12.42 -7.37 7.01
CA PHE A 283 -13.26 -6.59 7.92
C PHE A 283 -14.74 -6.88 7.68
N ALA A 284 -15.24 -6.77 6.44
CA ALA A 284 -16.63 -7.05 6.11
C ALA A 284 -17.01 -8.49 6.45
N GLN A 285 -16.16 -9.48 6.15
CA GLN A 285 -16.39 -10.87 6.53
C GLN A 285 -16.45 -11.04 8.06
N ARG A 286 -15.52 -10.44 8.81
CA ARG A 286 -15.51 -10.50 10.28
C ARG A 286 -16.71 -9.77 10.88
N PHE A 287 -17.08 -8.63 10.34
CA PHE A 287 -18.24 -7.84 10.73
C PHE A 287 -19.54 -8.63 10.56
N PHE A 288 -19.78 -9.21 9.38
CA PHE A 288 -20.95 -10.07 9.14
C PHE A 288 -20.92 -11.36 9.98
N ARG A 289 -19.74 -11.95 10.24
CA ARG A 289 -19.61 -13.13 11.11
C ARG A 289 -19.86 -12.80 12.58
N LEU A 290 -19.28 -11.73 13.11
CA LEU A 290 -19.34 -11.37 14.53
C LEU A 290 -20.76 -10.94 14.94
N ILE A 291 -21.43 -10.17 14.08
CA ILE A 291 -22.82 -9.77 14.31
C ILE A 291 -23.78 -10.95 14.00
N GLY A 292 -23.43 -11.82 13.05
CA GLY A 292 -24.21 -12.99 12.66
C GLY A 292 -24.13 -14.20 13.60
N PHE A 293 -23.03 -14.39 14.33
CA PHE A 293 -22.83 -15.54 15.23
C PHE A 293 -23.69 -15.46 16.49
N ASN A 294 -24.04 -14.25 16.95
CA ASN A 294 -24.76 -14.08 18.22
C ASN A 294 -26.27 -14.40 18.13
N ASP A 295 -26.87 -14.45 16.92
CA ASP A 295 -28.29 -14.77 16.75
C ASP A 295 -28.63 -15.03 15.27
N ALA A 296 -29.06 -16.25 14.92
CA ALA A 296 -29.48 -16.61 13.56
C ALA A 296 -30.67 -15.77 13.06
N ALA A 297 -31.46 -15.18 13.96
CA ALA A 297 -32.56 -14.29 13.63
C ALA A 297 -32.12 -12.88 13.19
N ARG A 298 -30.87 -12.47 13.49
CA ARG A 298 -30.33 -11.13 13.14
C ARG A 298 -29.69 -11.07 11.75
N MET A 299 -29.32 -12.23 11.20
CA MET A 299 -28.75 -12.36 9.86
C MET A 299 -29.62 -11.71 8.75
N PRO A 300 -30.95 -11.92 8.67
CA PRO A 300 -31.78 -11.24 7.67
C PRO A 300 -31.81 -9.72 7.85
N VAL A 301 -31.87 -9.23 9.09
CA VAL A 301 -31.90 -7.78 9.41
C VAL A 301 -30.61 -7.09 8.96
N ILE A 302 -29.45 -7.74 9.15
CA ILE A 302 -28.15 -7.20 8.73
C ILE A 302 -28.04 -7.19 7.20
N LYS A 303 -28.58 -8.22 6.52
CA LYS A 303 -28.63 -8.26 5.04
C LYS A 303 -29.49 -7.14 4.46
N GLU A 304 -30.61 -6.81 5.12
CA GLU A 304 -31.45 -5.67 4.74
C GLU A 304 -30.78 -4.33 5.07
N ALA A 305 -29.99 -4.27 6.14
CA ALA A 305 -29.26 -3.07 6.55
C ALA A 305 -28.02 -2.78 5.68
N PHE A 306 -27.38 -3.82 5.15
CA PHE A 306 -26.13 -3.75 4.36
C PHE A 306 -26.22 -4.51 3.02
N PRO A 307 -27.16 -4.16 2.12
CA PRO A 307 -27.40 -4.89 0.88
C PRO A 307 -26.21 -4.84 -0.09
N ALA A 308 -25.54 -3.69 -0.24
CA ALA A 308 -24.46 -3.53 -1.22
C ALA A 308 -23.20 -4.30 -0.80
N THR A 309 -22.85 -4.26 0.49
CA THR A 309 -21.71 -5.00 1.02
C THR A 309 -21.98 -6.51 0.95
N TYR A 310 -23.20 -6.94 1.27
CA TYR A 310 -23.59 -8.34 1.21
C TYR A 310 -23.54 -8.90 -0.22
N GLU A 311 -24.04 -8.16 -1.21
CA GLU A 311 -23.98 -8.56 -2.62
C GLU A 311 -22.54 -8.74 -3.09
N GLN A 312 -21.64 -7.83 -2.68
CA GLN A 312 -20.22 -7.91 -3.03
C GLN A 312 -19.54 -9.14 -2.40
N LEU A 313 -19.85 -9.46 -1.14
CA LEU A 313 -19.37 -10.68 -0.49
C LEU A 313 -19.87 -11.95 -1.20
N LEU A 314 -21.14 -11.96 -1.64
CA LEU A 314 -21.73 -13.10 -2.34
C LEU A 314 -21.08 -13.34 -3.71
N LYS A 315 -20.87 -12.27 -4.50
CA LYS A 315 -20.16 -12.33 -5.79
C LYS A 315 -18.75 -12.88 -5.63
N MET A 316 -18.03 -12.46 -4.59
CA MET A 316 -16.71 -12.98 -4.27
C MET A 316 -16.73 -14.46 -3.89
N GLN A 317 -17.69 -14.88 -3.06
CA GLN A 317 -17.84 -16.28 -2.65
C GLN A 317 -18.16 -17.19 -3.84
N GLN A 318 -19.02 -16.74 -4.76
CA GLN A 318 -19.33 -17.45 -6.00
C GLN A 318 -18.11 -17.55 -6.93
N MET A 319 -17.36 -16.46 -7.10
CA MET A 319 -16.14 -16.47 -7.92
C MET A 319 -15.05 -17.40 -7.33
N GLN A 320 -14.91 -17.42 -6.00
CA GLN A 320 -14.02 -18.37 -5.33
C GLN A 320 -14.49 -19.83 -5.48
N ALA A 321 -15.80 -20.10 -5.44
CA ALA A 321 -16.35 -21.44 -5.65
C ALA A 321 -16.14 -21.94 -7.09
N ILE A 322 -16.33 -21.07 -8.09
CA ILE A 322 -16.10 -21.39 -9.51
C ILE A 322 -14.61 -21.71 -9.75
N LEU A 323 -13.70 -20.91 -9.18
CA LEU A 323 -12.25 -21.14 -9.28
C LEU A 323 -11.86 -22.48 -8.64
N ARG A 324 -12.49 -22.84 -7.52
CA ARG A 324 -12.26 -24.12 -6.82
C ARG A 324 -12.79 -25.32 -7.62
N GLN A 325 -13.92 -25.16 -8.31
CA GLN A 325 -14.51 -26.21 -9.16
C GLN A 325 -13.68 -26.44 -10.43
N GLN A 326 -13.10 -25.38 -11.03
CA GLN A 326 -12.15 -25.51 -12.14
C GLN A 326 -10.84 -26.19 -11.73
N GLN A 327 -10.37 -25.97 -10.51
CA GLN A 327 -9.19 -26.64 -9.96
C GLN A 327 -9.44 -28.13 -9.65
N ALA A 328 -10.65 -28.51 -9.24
CA ALA A 328 -11.01 -29.91 -8.97
C ALA A 328 -11.16 -30.75 -10.26
N ALA A 329 -11.66 -30.15 -11.34
CA ALA A 329 -11.78 -30.83 -12.64
C ALA A 329 -10.41 -31.14 -13.28
N ALA A 330 -9.37 -30.37 -12.97
CA ALA A 330 -8.01 -30.58 -13.48
C ALA A 330 -7.22 -31.67 -12.73
N ALA A 331 -7.67 -32.12 -11.56
CA ALA A 331 -6.96 -33.09 -10.71
C ALA A 331 -7.39 -34.55 -10.92
N GLY A 332 -8.42 -34.81 -11.74
CA GLY A 332 -9.08 -36.12 -11.85
C GLY A 332 -8.53 -37.13 -12.87
N SER A 333 -7.35 -36.92 -13.46
CA SER A 333 -6.90 -37.73 -14.62
C SER A 333 -5.48 -38.34 -14.54
N ALA A 334 -4.98 -38.71 -13.36
CA ALA A 334 -3.70 -39.42 -13.25
C ALA A 334 -3.80 -40.62 -12.29
N GLU A 335 -3.86 -41.83 -12.84
CA GLU A 335 -3.68 -43.10 -12.12
C GLU A 335 -2.19 -43.34 -11.80
N PRO A 336 -1.84 -43.99 -10.67
CA PRO A 336 -0.47 -44.32 -10.32
C PRO A 336 -0.12 -45.75 -10.77
N ASN A 337 1.08 -45.95 -11.33
CA ASN A 337 1.65 -47.28 -11.53
C ASN A 337 3.01 -47.37 -10.83
N LEU A 338 3.19 -48.44 -10.06
CA LEU A 338 4.38 -48.81 -9.27
C LEU A 338 5.26 -49.78 -10.09
N ASP A 339 6.59 -49.58 -10.15
CA ASP A 339 7.61 -50.57 -9.75
C ASP A 339 9.08 -50.17 -10.09
N SER A 340 9.92 -50.17 -9.03
CA SER A 340 11.29 -50.76 -8.92
C SER A 340 12.52 -50.14 -9.68
N PRO A 341 13.79 -50.52 -9.38
CA PRO A 341 14.71 -49.81 -8.46
C PRO A 341 16.13 -49.47 -9.04
N LEU A 342 16.92 -48.67 -8.28
CA LEU A 342 18.39 -48.37 -8.36
C LEU A 342 18.86 -47.05 -9.04
N GLY A 343 19.37 -46.11 -8.21
CA GLY A 343 20.34 -44.98 -8.37
C GLY A 343 20.50 -44.19 -9.69
N PRO A 344 20.64 -42.83 -9.66
CA PRO A 344 21.58 -42.06 -8.83
C PRO A 344 20.93 -40.87 -8.06
N ALA A 345 20.86 -40.97 -6.73
CA ALA A 345 19.91 -40.20 -5.92
C ALA A 345 20.50 -38.98 -5.16
N ALA A 346 21.33 -38.15 -5.81
CA ALA A 346 21.83 -36.91 -5.19
C ALA A 346 21.36 -35.61 -5.88
N MET A 347 20.80 -35.69 -7.10
CA MET A 347 20.27 -34.52 -7.83
C MET A 347 18.75 -34.62 -8.08
N ASP A 348 18.16 -35.82 -7.96
CA ASP A 348 16.75 -36.10 -8.29
C ASP A 348 15.76 -35.81 -7.15
N THR A 349 16.25 -35.50 -5.95
CA THR A 349 15.39 -35.24 -4.77
C THR A 349 14.72 -33.87 -4.77
N LEU A 350 14.96 -33.06 -5.82
CA LEU A 350 14.40 -31.71 -6.00
C LEU A 350 13.07 -31.67 -6.78
N VAL A 351 12.57 -32.80 -7.30
CA VAL A 351 11.58 -32.79 -8.41
C VAL A 351 10.24 -33.47 -8.09
N ALA A 352 10.02 -34.05 -6.92
CA ALA A 352 8.77 -34.76 -6.63
C ALA A 352 7.69 -33.89 -5.92
N ALA A 353 6.58 -33.68 -6.64
CA ALA A 353 5.24 -33.27 -6.19
C ALA A 353 4.92 -31.76 -6.04
N THR A 354 4.71 -31.12 -7.20
CA THR A 354 3.80 -29.97 -7.35
C THR A 354 2.38 -30.45 -7.70
N ALA A 355 1.40 -30.30 -6.81
CA ALA A 355 -0.02 -30.24 -7.18
C ALA A 355 -0.89 -29.70 -6.03
N GLY A 356 -1.41 -28.48 -6.18
CA GLY A 356 -2.48 -27.93 -5.34
C GLY A 356 -2.40 -26.41 -5.15
N PRO A 357 -3.32 -25.60 -5.72
CA PRO A 357 -3.45 -24.18 -5.40
C PRO A 357 -4.35 -24.07 -4.17
N GLY A 358 -3.76 -24.25 -3.00
CA GLY A 358 -4.39 -23.95 -1.72
C GLY A 358 -3.48 -23.02 -0.96
N VAL A 359 -3.99 -21.85 -0.55
CA VAL A 359 -3.34 -20.98 0.42
C VAL A 359 -3.04 -21.82 1.68
N PRO A 360 -1.77 -22.03 2.07
CA PRO A 360 -1.47 -22.49 3.41
C PRO A 360 -1.58 -21.29 4.36
N PRO A 361 -1.98 -21.52 5.62
CA PRO A 361 -2.00 -20.47 6.63
C PRO A 361 -0.58 -19.95 6.88
N ALA A 362 -0.49 -18.73 7.41
CA ALA A 362 0.75 -18.07 7.83
C ALA A 362 1.77 -19.08 8.35
N VAL A 363 2.96 -19.07 7.75
CA VAL A 363 4.12 -19.87 8.16
C VAL A 363 4.35 -19.57 9.65
N GLN A 364 3.95 -20.51 10.51
CA GLN A 364 4.47 -20.55 11.87
C GLN A 364 5.99 -20.71 11.75
N PRO A 365 6.80 -20.00 12.55
CA PRO A 365 8.24 -20.19 12.49
C PRO A 365 8.54 -21.65 12.82
N ALA A 366 8.92 -22.42 11.80
CA ALA A 366 9.41 -23.77 11.98
C ALA A 366 10.56 -23.70 12.98
N ALA A 367 10.55 -24.57 13.99
CA ALA A 367 11.56 -24.61 15.03
C ALA A 367 12.95 -24.69 14.38
N GLU A 368 13.68 -23.57 14.41
CA GLU A 368 15.01 -23.45 13.81
C GLU A 368 15.94 -24.40 14.55
N GLU A 369 16.54 -25.38 13.85
CA GLU A 369 17.55 -26.23 14.49
C GLU A 369 18.74 -25.36 14.94
N PRO A 370 19.08 -25.37 16.23
CA PRO A 370 20.19 -24.59 16.74
C PRO A 370 21.49 -25.02 16.03
N GLY A 371 22.15 -24.07 15.36
CA GLY A 371 23.40 -24.28 14.62
C GLY A 371 23.29 -24.26 13.08
N MET A 372 22.10 -24.17 12.49
CA MET A 372 21.99 -23.99 11.04
C MET A 372 22.50 -22.61 10.57
N SER A 373 22.28 -21.57 11.38
CA SER A 373 22.75 -20.22 11.05
C SER A 373 24.26 -20.13 10.93
N ASP A 374 24.99 -20.77 11.85
CA ASP A 374 26.46 -20.78 11.82
C ASP A 374 26.99 -21.48 10.58
N LYS A 375 26.36 -22.59 10.17
CA LYS A 375 26.71 -23.31 8.93
C LYS A 375 26.50 -22.44 7.70
N VAL A 376 25.36 -21.74 7.61
CA VAL A 376 25.07 -20.82 6.51
C VAL A 376 26.08 -19.67 6.48
N GLU A 377 26.46 -19.13 7.64
CA GLU A 377 27.48 -18.08 7.73
C GLU A 377 28.83 -18.52 7.16
N ILE A 378 29.28 -19.72 7.56
CA ILE A 378 30.55 -20.30 7.10
C ILE A 378 30.55 -20.43 5.57
N ILE A 379 29.50 -21.05 5.01
CA ILE A 379 29.37 -21.27 3.58
C ILE A 379 29.33 -19.93 2.82
N LEU A 380 28.56 -18.97 3.30
CA LEU A 380 28.43 -17.67 2.66
C LEU A 380 29.75 -16.88 2.70
N ARG A 381 30.49 -16.91 3.81
CA ARG A 381 31.82 -16.30 3.93
C ARG A 381 32.82 -16.93 2.97
N GLU A 382 32.85 -18.25 2.91
CA GLU A 382 33.77 -18.97 2.02
C GLU A 382 33.47 -18.64 0.56
N TRP A 383 32.19 -18.64 0.19
CA TRP A 383 31.78 -18.24 -1.15
C TRP A 383 32.18 -16.79 -1.48
N ILE A 384 31.97 -15.84 -0.56
CA ILE A 384 32.39 -14.45 -0.79
C ILE A 384 33.90 -14.37 -1.01
N GLY A 385 34.70 -15.11 -0.23
CA GLY A 385 36.15 -15.18 -0.41
C GLY A 385 36.55 -15.77 -1.76
N LEU A 386 35.90 -16.88 -2.16
CA LEU A 386 36.18 -17.60 -3.40
C LEU A 386 35.72 -16.84 -4.65
N CYS A 387 34.54 -16.21 -4.61
CA CYS A 387 33.83 -15.61 -5.76
C CYS A 387 34.66 -14.55 -6.51
N TYR A 388 35.54 -13.84 -5.78
CA TYR A 388 36.37 -12.77 -6.35
C TYR A 388 37.80 -13.21 -6.68
N THR A 389 38.13 -14.49 -6.51
CA THR A 389 39.45 -15.01 -6.92
C THR A 389 39.55 -15.10 -8.45
N PRO A 390 40.75 -14.88 -9.03
CA PRO A 390 40.96 -15.04 -10.47
C PRO A 390 40.64 -16.46 -10.97
N MET A 391 40.82 -17.47 -10.12
CA MET A 391 40.49 -18.87 -10.40
C MET A 391 38.97 -19.04 -10.58
N ALA A 392 38.17 -18.58 -9.62
CA ALA A 392 36.71 -18.71 -9.68
C ALA A 392 36.09 -17.92 -10.84
N GLN A 393 36.66 -16.78 -11.20
CA GLN A 393 36.18 -15.99 -12.35
C GLN A 393 36.49 -16.64 -13.70
N ARG A 394 37.58 -17.41 -13.81
CA ARG A 394 37.93 -18.15 -15.02
C ARG A 394 37.14 -19.45 -15.15
N ASN A 395 36.98 -20.18 -14.03
CA ASN A 395 36.31 -21.48 -13.98
C ASN A 395 35.10 -21.45 -13.02
N PRO A 396 34.00 -20.76 -13.36
CA PRO A 396 32.86 -20.60 -12.47
C PRO A 396 32.14 -21.93 -12.14
N LYS A 397 32.18 -22.91 -13.05
CA LYS A 397 31.63 -24.26 -12.81
C LYS A 397 32.38 -25.01 -11.71
N GLU A 398 33.70 -24.92 -11.72
CA GLU A 398 34.58 -25.60 -10.77
C GLU A 398 34.45 -24.97 -9.37
N ALA A 399 34.41 -23.63 -9.31
CA ALA A 399 34.14 -22.92 -8.06
C ALA A 399 32.76 -23.25 -7.47
N LEU A 400 31.72 -23.35 -8.32
CA LEU A 400 30.41 -23.81 -7.87
C LEU A 400 30.46 -25.25 -7.35
N PHE A 401 31.14 -26.16 -8.03
CA PHE A 401 31.26 -27.55 -7.61
C PHE A 401 31.90 -27.67 -6.22
N GLN A 402 32.99 -26.95 -5.97
CA GLN A 402 33.62 -26.89 -4.64
C GLN A 402 32.63 -26.40 -3.58
N MET A 403 31.82 -25.39 -3.91
CA MET A 403 30.82 -24.85 -2.99
C MET A 403 29.67 -25.84 -2.75
N ILE A 404 29.21 -26.57 -3.76
CA ILE A 404 28.17 -27.61 -3.61
C ILE A 404 28.66 -28.73 -2.69
N VAL A 405 29.92 -29.16 -2.80
CA VAL A 405 30.51 -30.16 -1.90
C VAL A 405 30.47 -29.65 -0.46
N MET A 406 30.91 -28.42 -0.21
CA MET A 406 30.83 -27.81 1.11
C MET A 406 29.39 -27.73 1.64
N MET A 407 28.44 -27.32 0.81
CA MET A 407 27.01 -27.26 1.19
C MET A 407 26.43 -28.66 1.50
N HIS A 408 26.86 -29.68 0.78
CA HIS A 408 26.46 -31.07 1.03
C HIS A 408 27.05 -31.58 2.35
N ASP A 409 28.33 -31.32 2.62
CA ASP A 409 29.02 -31.73 3.86
C ASP A 409 28.43 -31.06 5.10
N HIS A 410 28.03 -29.80 5.00
CA HIS A 410 27.30 -29.10 6.07
C HIS A 410 25.82 -29.52 6.18
N GLY A 411 25.32 -30.32 5.23
CA GLY A 411 23.96 -30.86 5.23
C GLY A 411 22.86 -29.85 4.91
N VAL A 412 23.19 -28.71 4.28
CA VAL A 412 22.22 -27.66 3.92
C VAL A 412 21.43 -27.98 2.65
N LEU A 413 21.91 -28.94 1.85
CA LEU A 413 21.23 -29.45 0.64
C LEU A 413 20.51 -30.78 0.86
N SER A 414 20.38 -31.27 2.10
CA SER A 414 19.88 -32.62 2.38
C SER A 414 18.36 -32.80 2.18
N GLY A 415 17.65 -31.76 1.75
CA GLY A 415 16.20 -31.79 1.53
C GLY A 415 15.64 -30.42 1.12
N ASP A 416 14.46 -30.42 0.52
CA ASP A 416 13.85 -29.21 -0.06
C ASP A 416 13.63 -28.08 0.96
N GLU A 417 13.23 -28.44 2.19
CA GLU A 417 13.04 -27.50 3.30
C GLU A 417 14.36 -26.85 3.73
N LYS A 418 15.44 -27.64 3.81
CA LYS A 418 16.77 -27.10 4.16
C LYS A 418 17.33 -26.19 3.09
N ILE A 419 17.03 -26.46 1.82
CA ILE A 419 17.39 -25.57 0.71
C ILE A 419 16.60 -24.27 0.80
N SER A 420 15.29 -24.33 1.09
CA SER A 420 14.48 -23.13 1.34
C SER A 420 15.06 -22.29 2.48
N GLN A 421 15.38 -22.95 3.60
CA GLN A 421 15.96 -22.33 4.78
C GLN A 421 17.34 -21.74 4.48
N PHE A 422 18.20 -22.44 3.74
CA PHE A 422 19.51 -21.95 3.31
C PHE A 422 19.41 -20.67 2.49
N ILE A 423 18.53 -20.62 1.48
CA ILE A 423 18.34 -19.45 0.62
C ILE A 423 17.76 -18.28 1.44
N ARG A 424 16.79 -18.56 2.32
CA ARG A 424 16.19 -17.56 3.22
C ARG A 424 17.25 -16.94 4.11
N MET A 425 18.03 -17.76 4.81
CA MET A 425 19.06 -17.29 5.74
C MET A 425 20.18 -16.55 5.02
N CYS A 426 20.63 -17.02 3.85
CA CYS A 426 21.57 -16.25 3.02
C CYS A 426 21.02 -14.87 2.68
N THR A 427 19.75 -14.77 2.29
CA THR A 427 19.09 -13.51 1.97
C THR A 427 19.03 -12.59 3.18
N GLU A 428 18.54 -13.08 4.32
CA GLU A 428 18.44 -12.33 5.58
C GLU A 428 19.82 -11.82 6.04
N MET A 429 20.84 -12.68 6.02
CA MET A 429 22.21 -12.32 6.42
C MET A 429 22.82 -11.26 5.50
N CYS A 430 22.69 -11.40 4.17
CA CYS A 430 23.18 -10.40 3.23
C CYS A 430 22.49 -9.04 3.42
N VAL A 431 21.17 -9.05 3.67
CA VAL A 431 20.40 -7.84 3.97
C VAL A 431 20.87 -7.23 5.29
N ASP A 432 20.99 -8.00 6.35
CA ASP A 432 21.40 -7.51 7.66
C ASP A 432 22.84 -6.96 7.67
N VAL A 433 23.76 -7.57 6.93
CA VAL A 433 25.11 -7.01 6.71
C VAL A 433 25.01 -5.67 6.00
N ALA A 434 24.24 -5.57 4.91
CA ALA A 434 24.06 -4.31 4.19
C ALA A 434 23.44 -3.22 5.08
N LEU A 435 22.41 -3.56 5.85
CA LEU A 435 21.75 -2.62 6.76
C LEU A 435 22.68 -2.15 7.89
N ARG A 436 23.47 -3.04 8.49
CA ARG A 436 24.48 -2.67 9.50
C ARG A 436 25.51 -1.70 8.93
N LEU A 437 26.01 -1.98 7.73
CA LEU A 437 26.96 -1.10 7.05
C LEU A 437 26.36 0.29 6.79
N LEU A 438 25.12 0.36 6.33
CA LEU A 438 24.41 1.63 6.09
C LEU A 438 24.14 2.41 7.39
N LYS A 439 23.81 1.73 8.50
CA LYS A 439 23.57 2.37 9.81
C LYS A 439 24.83 2.94 10.44
N THR A 440 25.99 2.32 10.20
CA THR A 440 27.29 2.76 10.77
C THR A 440 27.74 4.11 10.19
N ASP A 441 27.20 4.52 9.05
CA ASP A 441 27.65 5.70 8.27
C ASP A 441 26.64 6.85 8.25
N ALA A 442 25.57 6.80 9.07
CA ALA A 442 24.47 7.77 9.04
C ALA A 442 24.90 9.24 9.33
N THR A 443 26.10 9.45 9.87
CA THR A 443 26.67 10.77 10.22
C THR A 443 27.87 11.18 9.35
N ALA A 444 28.21 10.43 8.30
CA ALA A 444 29.42 10.64 7.51
C ALA A 444 29.21 11.50 6.24
N PRO A 445 30.26 12.19 5.74
CA PRO A 445 30.20 12.99 4.51
C PRO A 445 29.87 12.15 3.26
N VAL A 446 29.24 12.77 2.25
CA VAL A 446 28.68 12.14 1.02
C VAL A 446 29.68 11.24 0.26
N SER A 447 30.98 11.54 0.32
CA SER A 447 32.05 10.72 -0.30
C SER A 447 32.21 9.34 0.36
N GLN A 448 31.98 9.23 1.67
CA GLN A 448 32.04 7.96 2.42
C GLN A 448 30.80 7.09 2.17
N SER A 449 29.63 7.71 1.95
CA SER A 449 28.37 7.03 1.62
C SER A 449 28.47 6.14 0.36
N ASN A 450 29.21 6.59 -0.67
CA ASN A 450 29.41 5.80 -1.89
C ASN A 450 30.30 4.56 -1.65
N ILE A 451 31.31 4.67 -0.80
CA ILE A 451 32.21 3.56 -0.45
C ILE A 451 31.43 2.50 0.35
N VAL A 452 30.59 2.91 1.29
CA VAL A 452 29.74 1.99 2.07
C VAL A 452 28.72 1.28 1.18
N ARG A 453 28.10 2.00 0.24
CA ARG A 453 27.19 1.37 -0.74
C ARG A 453 27.93 0.34 -1.60
N GLN A 454 29.16 0.62 -2.02
CA GLN A 454 29.97 -0.33 -2.77
C GLN A 454 30.31 -1.59 -1.95
N ARG A 455 30.58 -1.44 -0.64
CA ARG A 455 30.78 -2.58 0.27
C ARG A 455 29.51 -3.42 0.46
N CYS A 456 28.33 -2.80 0.49
CA CYS A 456 27.07 -3.53 0.49
C CYS A 456 26.93 -4.35 -0.79
N TYR A 457 27.18 -3.72 -1.95
CA TYR A 457 27.10 -4.39 -3.26
C TYR A 457 28.07 -5.56 -3.38
N TYR A 458 29.27 -5.48 -2.80
CA TYR A 458 30.22 -6.58 -2.78
C TYR A 458 29.62 -7.86 -2.17
N THR A 459 28.92 -7.76 -1.04
CA THR A 459 28.33 -8.94 -0.39
C THR A 459 27.09 -9.42 -1.16
N LEU A 460 26.24 -8.49 -1.60
CA LEU A 460 24.99 -8.80 -2.32
C LEU A 460 25.26 -9.45 -3.69
N ASP A 461 26.23 -8.92 -4.44
CA ASP A 461 26.58 -9.42 -5.78
C ASP A 461 27.21 -10.82 -5.70
N ALA A 462 28.00 -11.11 -4.65
CA ALA A 462 28.52 -12.45 -4.41
C ALA A 462 27.37 -13.45 -4.20
N PHE A 463 26.41 -13.14 -3.33
CA PHE A 463 25.22 -13.98 -3.12
C PHE A 463 24.44 -14.21 -4.43
N VAL A 464 24.20 -13.15 -5.20
CA VAL A 464 23.51 -13.25 -6.49
C VAL A 464 24.25 -14.17 -7.45
N LYS A 465 25.58 -14.07 -7.53
CA LYS A 465 26.39 -14.95 -8.38
C LYS A 465 26.26 -16.41 -7.98
N LEU A 466 26.24 -16.72 -6.69
CA LEU A 466 26.01 -18.10 -6.22
C LEU A 466 24.66 -18.63 -6.72
N MET A 467 23.59 -17.86 -6.51
CA MET A 467 22.24 -18.22 -6.94
C MET A 467 22.15 -18.39 -8.47
N ALA A 468 22.73 -17.46 -9.23
CA ALA A 468 22.75 -17.52 -10.68
C ALA A 468 23.49 -18.77 -11.19
N LEU A 469 24.64 -19.11 -10.57
CA LEU A 469 25.40 -20.31 -10.92
C LEU A 469 24.63 -21.59 -10.56
N MET A 470 23.99 -21.65 -9.40
CA MET A 470 23.13 -22.77 -9.02
C MET A 470 21.98 -22.97 -10.01
N ILE A 471 21.37 -21.89 -10.50
CA ILE A 471 20.29 -21.96 -11.51
C ILE A 471 20.84 -22.41 -12.88
N LYS A 472 21.94 -21.81 -13.35
CA LYS A 472 22.57 -22.15 -14.63
C LYS A 472 22.97 -23.62 -14.71
N TYR A 473 23.55 -24.14 -13.64
CA TYR A 473 24.09 -25.51 -13.58
C TYR A 473 23.19 -26.53 -12.86
N SER A 474 21.94 -26.17 -12.57
CA SER A 474 20.91 -27.11 -12.14
C SER A 474 20.51 -27.99 -13.33
N ASP A 475 21.25 -29.05 -13.62
CA ASP A 475 20.84 -30.04 -14.63
C ASP A 475 19.80 -30.99 -14.03
N GLY A 476 18.62 -31.02 -14.64
CA GLY A 476 17.74 -32.18 -14.48
C GLY A 476 18.37 -33.32 -15.26
N GLY A 477 18.35 -34.54 -14.72
CA GLY A 477 18.89 -35.72 -15.41
C GLY A 477 18.36 -35.86 -16.84
N SER A 478 18.97 -36.73 -17.64
CA SER A 478 18.73 -36.88 -19.09
C SER A 478 17.28 -37.21 -19.51
N ALA A 479 16.35 -37.35 -18.55
CA ALA A 479 14.95 -37.67 -18.74
C ALA A 479 13.99 -36.47 -18.60
N SER A 480 14.43 -35.32 -18.08
CA SER A 480 13.58 -34.11 -17.96
C SER A 480 13.76 -33.20 -19.18
N PRO A 481 12.70 -32.58 -19.73
CA PRO A 481 12.84 -31.53 -20.73
C PRO A 481 13.82 -30.46 -20.21
N SER A 482 14.73 -30.03 -21.09
CA SER A 482 15.81 -29.12 -20.76
C SER A 482 15.27 -27.83 -20.13
N GLY A 483 15.67 -27.56 -18.88
CA GLY A 483 15.38 -26.29 -18.19
C GLY A 483 14.26 -26.30 -17.15
N THR A 484 13.47 -27.38 -16.99
CA THR A 484 12.39 -27.43 -15.97
C THR A 484 12.93 -27.23 -14.54
N SER A 485 14.01 -27.93 -14.18
CA SER A 485 14.66 -27.80 -12.86
C SER A 485 15.24 -26.39 -12.65
N LYS A 486 15.86 -25.81 -13.68
CA LYS A 486 16.39 -24.43 -13.65
C LYS A 486 15.29 -23.42 -13.34
N ILE A 487 14.14 -23.52 -14.01
CA ILE A 487 12.99 -22.63 -13.80
C ILE A 487 12.35 -22.86 -12.43
N ALA A 488 12.24 -24.10 -11.96
CA ALA A 488 11.72 -24.40 -10.63
C ALA A 488 12.59 -23.76 -9.53
N LEU A 489 13.91 -23.91 -9.63
CA LEU A 489 14.84 -23.29 -8.70
C LEU A 489 14.79 -21.77 -8.76
N LEU A 490 14.72 -21.17 -9.96
CA LEU A 490 14.55 -19.73 -10.13
C LEU A 490 13.28 -19.22 -9.43
N LYS A 491 12.13 -19.86 -9.67
CA LYS A 491 10.86 -19.49 -9.04
C LYS A 491 10.93 -19.58 -7.52
N LYS A 492 11.61 -20.61 -6.99
CA LYS A 492 11.84 -20.81 -5.56
C LYS A 492 12.72 -19.71 -4.96
N VAL A 493 13.85 -19.40 -5.60
CA VAL A 493 14.76 -18.32 -5.19
C VAL A 493 14.02 -16.97 -5.16
N LEU A 494 13.29 -16.62 -6.23
CA LEU A 494 12.51 -15.39 -6.30
C LEU A 494 11.43 -15.33 -5.23
N HIS A 495 10.71 -16.43 -5.01
CA HIS A 495 9.66 -16.50 -3.98
C HIS A 495 10.23 -16.29 -2.57
N ILE A 496 11.38 -16.88 -2.25
CA ILE A 496 12.01 -16.73 -0.94
C ILE A 496 12.49 -15.28 -0.76
N ILE A 497 13.18 -14.70 -1.76
CA ILE A 497 13.66 -13.31 -1.68
C ILE A 497 12.49 -12.33 -1.52
N THR A 498 11.42 -12.51 -2.29
CA THR A 498 10.22 -11.65 -2.18
C THR A 498 9.48 -11.82 -0.86
N SER A 499 9.44 -13.04 -0.31
CA SER A 499 8.84 -13.31 1.00
C SER A 499 9.63 -12.66 2.12
N VAL A 500 10.96 -12.77 2.10
CA VAL A 500 11.84 -12.08 3.06
C VAL A 500 11.66 -10.56 2.95
N LEU A 501 11.60 -10.00 1.74
CA LEU A 501 11.32 -8.58 1.53
C LEU A 501 9.97 -8.17 2.15
N HIS A 502 8.92 -8.95 1.89
CA HIS A 502 7.57 -8.63 2.36
C HIS A 502 7.50 -8.61 3.89
N VAL A 503 8.07 -9.64 4.54
CA VAL A 503 8.17 -9.70 6.00
C VAL A 503 8.98 -8.52 6.55
N ASP A 504 10.13 -8.21 5.94
CA ASP A 504 10.98 -7.09 6.36
C ASP A 504 10.25 -5.73 6.23
N HIS A 505 9.49 -5.55 5.15
CA HIS A 505 8.65 -4.38 4.94
C HIS A 505 7.54 -4.24 6.00
N GLU A 506 6.84 -5.33 6.32
CA GLU A 506 5.77 -5.32 7.32
C GLU A 506 6.30 -5.07 8.75
N VAL A 507 7.46 -5.65 9.07
CA VAL A 507 8.08 -5.55 10.40
C VAL A 507 8.77 -4.19 10.60
N ARG A 508 9.65 -3.77 9.66
CA ARG A 508 10.44 -2.53 9.81
C ARG A 508 9.65 -1.26 9.47
N ARG A 509 8.59 -1.36 8.65
CA ARG A 509 7.74 -0.25 8.19
C ARG A 509 8.55 0.96 7.71
N HIS A 510 8.67 2.01 8.52
CA HIS A 510 9.38 3.24 8.18
C HIS A 510 10.91 3.08 8.12
N GLU A 511 11.47 2.06 8.76
CA GLU A 511 12.90 1.74 8.71
C GLU A 511 13.28 0.80 7.55
N PHE A 512 12.29 0.35 6.76
CA PHE A 512 12.53 -0.54 5.63
C PHE A 512 13.47 0.13 4.60
N ASN A 513 14.45 -0.63 4.12
CA ASN A 513 15.37 -0.18 3.09
C ASN A 513 15.28 -1.07 1.85
N ALA A 514 14.79 -0.49 0.75
CA ALA A 514 14.62 -1.20 -0.51
C ALA A 514 15.94 -1.59 -1.20
N MET A 515 17.07 -0.95 -0.88
CA MET A 515 18.30 -1.06 -1.66
C MET A 515 18.87 -2.49 -1.76
N PRO A 516 19.00 -3.25 -0.65
CA PRO A 516 19.57 -4.60 -0.72
C PRO A 516 18.75 -5.53 -1.61
N TYR A 517 17.43 -5.52 -1.43
CA TYR A 517 16.51 -6.33 -2.24
C TYR A 517 16.49 -5.92 -3.71
N HIS A 518 16.48 -4.61 -3.98
CA HIS A 518 16.56 -4.09 -5.33
C HIS A 518 17.82 -4.59 -6.03
N ARG A 519 18.99 -4.47 -5.38
CA ARG A 519 20.27 -4.92 -5.91
C ARG A 519 20.27 -6.43 -6.18
N ILE A 520 19.78 -7.23 -5.25
CA ILE A 520 19.70 -8.69 -5.42
C ILE A 520 18.87 -9.04 -6.66
N LEU A 521 17.65 -8.50 -6.76
CA LEU A 521 16.73 -8.86 -7.82
C LEU A 521 17.23 -8.40 -9.21
N ILE A 522 17.71 -7.14 -9.33
CA ILE A 522 18.13 -6.61 -10.64
C ILE A 522 19.44 -7.24 -11.11
N THR A 523 20.39 -7.49 -10.21
CA THR A 523 21.64 -8.18 -10.56
C THR A 523 21.35 -9.62 -10.97
N LEU A 524 20.43 -10.32 -10.28
CA LEU A 524 20.04 -11.68 -10.63
C LEU A 524 19.39 -11.74 -12.01
N PHE A 525 18.53 -10.77 -12.33
CA PHE A 525 17.93 -10.64 -13.66
C PHE A 525 19.03 -10.49 -14.72
N ILE A 526 19.94 -9.51 -14.55
CA ILE A 526 21.02 -9.24 -15.50
C ILE A 526 21.91 -10.49 -15.71
N GLU A 527 22.29 -11.17 -14.63
CA GLU A 527 23.12 -12.38 -14.68
C GLU A 527 22.46 -13.54 -15.45
N LEU A 528 21.13 -13.65 -15.40
CA LEU A 528 20.37 -14.71 -16.09
C LEU A 528 19.97 -14.33 -17.52
N THR A 529 19.92 -13.04 -17.85
CA THR A 529 19.59 -12.55 -19.20
C THR A 529 20.80 -12.16 -20.04
N THR A 530 22.02 -12.22 -19.48
CA THR A 530 23.24 -11.92 -20.24
C THR A 530 23.68 -13.16 -21.03
N PRO A 531 23.93 -13.06 -22.35
CA PRO A 531 24.42 -14.19 -23.14
C PRO A 531 25.82 -14.62 -22.69
N ASP A 532 25.95 -15.84 -22.15
CA ASP A 532 27.21 -16.38 -21.62
C ASP A 532 27.48 -17.84 -22.05
N GLY A 533 26.72 -18.36 -23.02
CA GLY A 533 26.84 -19.74 -23.51
C GLY A 533 26.20 -20.81 -22.63
N SER A 534 25.38 -20.43 -21.63
CA SER A 534 24.69 -21.34 -20.71
C SER A 534 23.35 -21.92 -21.24
N ASN A 535 23.02 -21.73 -22.53
CA ASN A 535 21.79 -22.20 -23.20
C ASN A 535 20.46 -21.76 -22.56
N LEU A 536 20.46 -20.70 -21.74
CA LEU A 536 19.25 -20.14 -21.11
C LEU A 536 18.28 -19.51 -22.11
N GLU A 537 18.72 -19.18 -23.33
CA GLU A 537 17.89 -18.62 -24.40
C GLU A 537 16.70 -19.53 -24.75
N SER A 538 16.88 -20.86 -24.65
CA SER A 538 15.81 -21.85 -24.87
C SER A 538 14.64 -21.72 -23.90
N ILE A 539 14.90 -21.17 -22.71
CA ILE A 539 13.92 -20.96 -21.63
C ILE A 539 13.75 -19.47 -21.29
N ALA A 540 14.11 -18.58 -22.21
CA ALA A 540 14.11 -17.14 -22.00
C ALA A 540 12.75 -16.60 -21.53
N TRP A 541 11.66 -17.03 -22.16
CA TRP A 541 10.31 -16.65 -21.73
C TRP A 541 10.02 -17.06 -20.29
N SER A 542 10.33 -18.30 -19.92
CA SER A 542 10.07 -18.82 -18.57
C SER A 542 10.84 -18.06 -17.49
N ILE A 543 12.04 -17.57 -17.81
CA ILE A 543 12.83 -16.70 -16.92
C ILE A 543 12.15 -15.33 -16.77
N ILE A 544 11.82 -14.69 -17.90
CA ILE A 544 11.15 -13.39 -17.92
C ILE A 544 9.80 -13.46 -17.18
N GLU A 545 9.02 -14.51 -17.42
CA GLU A 545 7.75 -14.76 -16.77
C GLU A 545 7.92 -14.95 -15.26
N ALA A 546 8.94 -15.69 -14.82
CA ALA A 546 9.24 -15.85 -13.40
C ALA A 546 9.55 -14.51 -12.71
N PHE A 547 10.36 -13.64 -13.32
CA PHE A 547 10.59 -12.29 -12.78
C PHE A 547 9.33 -11.41 -12.81
N GLY A 548 8.56 -11.47 -13.90
CA GLY A 548 7.32 -10.71 -14.05
C GLY A 548 6.28 -11.09 -12.98
N GLN A 549 6.01 -12.38 -12.80
CA GLN A 549 4.98 -12.88 -11.90
C GLN A 549 5.48 -13.05 -10.46
N ASN A 550 6.61 -13.70 -10.24
CA ASN A 550 7.10 -14.09 -8.91
C ASN A 550 7.97 -13.01 -8.24
N ALA A 551 8.34 -11.93 -8.94
CA ALA A 551 9.00 -10.78 -8.34
C ALA A 551 8.19 -9.49 -8.51
N LEU A 552 8.07 -8.98 -9.73
CA LEU A 552 7.54 -7.64 -9.98
C LEU A 552 6.04 -7.52 -9.68
N PHE A 553 5.22 -8.48 -10.10
CA PHE A 553 3.79 -8.43 -9.80
C PHE A 553 3.49 -8.62 -8.29
N LEU A 554 4.23 -9.51 -7.60
CA LEU A 554 4.09 -9.70 -6.16
C LEU A 554 4.51 -8.44 -5.38
N LEU A 555 5.58 -7.78 -5.79
CA LEU A 555 6.14 -6.57 -5.17
C LEU A 555 5.54 -5.26 -5.71
N GLN A 556 4.41 -5.31 -6.42
CA GLN A 556 3.80 -4.12 -6.99
C GLN A 556 3.61 -3.00 -5.94
N PRO A 557 3.69 -1.71 -6.33
CA PRO A 557 3.63 -0.58 -5.38
C PRO A 557 2.38 -0.56 -4.48
N ARG A 558 1.24 -1.13 -4.94
CA ARG A 558 0.02 -1.27 -4.10
C ARG A 558 0.19 -2.25 -2.94
N ARG A 559 1.09 -3.23 -3.02
CA ARG A 559 1.37 -4.23 -1.98
C ARG A 559 2.55 -3.84 -1.11
N CYS A 560 3.59 -3.25 -1.71
CA CYS A 560 4.79 -2.83 -1.00
C CYS A 560 5.13 -1.36 -1.32
N PRO A 561 4.41 -0.38 -0.74
CA PRO A 561 4.58 1.03 -1.08
C PRO A 561 6.01 1.56 -0.85
N ALA A 562 6.71 1.07 0.17
CA ALA A 562 8.08 1.48 0.45
C ALA A 562 9.09 0.98 -0.59
N PHE A 563 8.72 -0.02 -1.40
CA PHE A 563 9.54 -0.52 -2.50
C PHE A 563 9.21 0.16 -3.84
N ALA A 564 8.26 1.09 -3.90
CA ALA A 564 7.76 1.67 -5.16
C ALA A 564 8.85 2.33 -6.03
N TYR A 565 9.83 3.02 -5.44
CA TYR A 565 10.93 3.60 -6.20
C TYR A 565 11.85 2.55 -6.81
N ALA A 566 12.24 1.55 -6.02
CA ALA A 566 13.07 0.45 -6.48
C ALA A 566 12.33 -0.41 -7.52
N TRP A 567 11.03 -0.58 -7.34
CA TRP A 567 10.19 -1.28 -8.30
C TRP A 567 10.15 -0.56 -9.66
N LEU A 568 9.98 0.76 -9.66
CA LEU A 568 9.98 1.55 -10.89
C LEU A 568 11.36 1.57 -11.55
N ASP A 569 12.44 1.67 -10.76
CA ASP A 569 13.82 1.59 -11.27
C ASP A 569 14.10 0.24 -11.92
N PHE A 570 13.61 -0.85 -11.33
CA PHE A 570 13.70 -2.19 -11.92
C PHE A 570 12.97 -2.25 -13.26
N VAL A 571 11.68 -1.89 -13.30
CA VAL A 571 10.86 -1.99 -14.52
C VAL A 571 11.41 -1.08 -15.62
N GLY A 572 11.90 0.10 -15.27
CA GLY A 572 12.54 1.05 -16.17
C GLY A 572 13.99 0.72 -16.53
N HIS A 573 14.57 -0.37 -16.01
CA HIS A 573 15.97 -0.70 -16.24
C HIS A 573 16.21 -1.12 -17.70
N ARG A 574 17.28 -0.63 -18.32
CA ARG A 574 17.60 -0.90 -19.74
C ARG A 574 17.62 -2.38 -20.12
N ALA A 575 18.09 -3.24 -19.22
CA ALA A 575 18.15 -4.69 -19.46
C ALA A 575 16.76 -5.33 -19.42
N VAL A 576 15.88 -4.82 -18.55
CA VAL A 576 14.49 -5.30 -18.41
C VAL A 576 13.66 -4.85 -19.60
N ILE A 577 13.77 -3.57 -19.98
CA ILE A 577 13.16 -3.03 -21.20
C ILE A 577 13.71 -3.78 -22.43
N GLY A 578 15.02 -4.02 -22.50
CA GLY A 578 15.65 -4.77 -23.59
C GLY A 578 15.13 -6.21 -23.69
N ALA A 579 14.93 -6.90 -22.57
CA ALA A 579 14.41 -8.26 -22.56
C ALA A 579 12.89 -8.35 -22.83
N LEU A 580 12.11 -7.34 -22.44
CA LEU A 580 10.64 -7.35 -22.59
C LEU A 580 10.15 -6.71 -23.89
N LEU A 581 10.84 -5.67 -24.37
CA LEU A 581 10.43 -4.88 -25.54
C LEU A 581 11.48 -4.85 -26.66
N GLY A 582 12.74 -5.17 -26.35
CA GLY A 582 13.79 -5.24 -27.35
C GLY A 582 13.65 -6.53 -28.14
N GLY A 583 13.30 -6.43 -29.43
CA GLY A 583 13.22 -7.57 -30.35
C GLY A 583 14.58 -8.21 -30.69
N ASN A 584 15.66 -7.82 -30.00
CA ASN A 584 17.03 -8.25 -30.29
C ASN A 584 17.72 -8.62 -28.95
N GLY A 585 18.33 -9.80 -28.86
CA GLY A 585 19.07 -10.26 -27.68
C GLY A 585 18.48 -11.51 -27.02
N PHE A 586 18.54 -11.60 -25.69
CA PHE A 586 18.17 -12.80 -24.91
C PHE A 586 16.76 -13.35 -25.20
N ALA A 587 15.82 -12.48 -25.54
CA ALA A 587 14.42 -12.82 -25.82
C ALA A 587 14.07 -12.80 -27.33
N GLU A 588 15.06 -12.82 -28.23
CA GLU A 588 14.83 -12.71 -29.69
C GLU A 588 13.89 -13.79 -30.24
N ASN A 589 13.97 -15.01 -29.69
CA ASN A 589 13.11 -16.13 -30.10
C ASN A 589 11.76 -16.19 -29.37
N VAL A 590 11.47 -15.23 -28.48
CA VAL A 590 10.24 -15.18 -27.70
C VAL A 590 9.18 -14.37 -28.44
N ASP A 591 7.95 -14.85 -28.46
CA ASP A 591 6.81 -14.14 -29.04
C ASP A 591 6.68 -12.72 -28.43
N PRO A 592 6.87 -11.65 -29.25
CA PRO A 592 6.79 -10.27 -28.78
C PRO A 592 5.43 -9.91 -28.18
N MET A 593 4.36 -10.61 -28.55
CA MET A 593 3.04 -10.38 -27.93
C MET A 593 3.04 -10.75 -26.45
N LYS A 594 3.73 -11.83 -26.05
CA LYS A 594 3.78 -12.27 -24.65
C LYS A 594 4.59 -11.31 -23.78
N THR A 595 5.75 -10.87 -24.28
CA THR A 595 6.63 -9.97 -23.54
C THR A 595 6.03 -8.56 -23.43
N SER A 596 5.38 -8.07 -24.50
CA SER A 596 4.63 -6.81 -24.49
C SER A 596 3.43 -6.87 -23.53
N ALA A 597 2.68 -7.98 -23.51
CA ALA A 597 1.58 -8.17 -22.57
C ALA A 597 2.04 -8.15 -21.11
N MET A 598 3.15 -8.84 -20.80
CA MET A 598 3.77 -8.81 -19.47
C MET A 598 4.17 -7.40 -19.06
N TYR A 599 4.87 -6.67 -19.93
CA TYR A 599 5.29 -5.30 -19.64
C TYR A 599 4.09 -4.37 -19.46
N THR A 600 3.06 -4.50 -20.30
CA THR A 600 1.80 -3.76 -20.19
C THR A 600 1.12 -4.01 -18.84
N GLN A 601 1.07 -5.26 -18.38
CA GLN A 601 0.51 -5.61 -17.07
C GLN A 601 1.26 -4.91 -15.93
N LEU A 602 2.60 -4.90 -15.98
CA LEU A 602 3.42 -4.20 -14.98
C LEU A 602 3.15 -2.69 -14.99
N LEU A 603 3.11 -2.07 -16.17
CA LEU A 603 2.76 -0.65 -16.29
C LEU A 603 1.37 -0.35 -15.72
N ILE A 604 0.38 -1.20 -15.99
CA ILE A 604 -0.96 -1.06 -15.42
C ILE A 604 -0.92 -1.12 -13.88
N CYS A 605 -0.14 -2.02 -13.29
CA CYS A 605 0.03 -2.09 -11.83
C CYS A 605 0.57 -0.77 -11.25
N HIS A 606 1.56 -0.18 -11.91
CA HIS A 606 2.14 1.10 -11.51
C HIS A 606 1.18 2.28 -11.69
N LEU A 607 0.50 2.36 -12.84
CA LEU A 607 -0.47 3.41 -13.11
C LEU A 607 -1.67 3.34 -12.16
N LYS A 608 -2.15 2.14 -11.84
CA LYS A 608 -3.21 1.94 -10.82
C LYS A 608 -2.77 2.41 -9.43
N PHE A 609 -1.48 2.27 -9.09
CA PHE A 609 -0.95 2.83 -7.85
C PHE A 609 -0.90 4.36 -7.85
N LEU A 610 -0.50 4.98 -8.97
CA LEU A 610 -0.42 6.43 -9.09
C LEU A 610 -1.78 7.13 -9.24
N ALA A 611 -2.76 6.47 -9.87
CA ALA A 611 -4.08 7.02 -10.17
C ALA A 611 -4.74 7.81 -9.03
N PRO A 612 -4.87 7.30 -7.79
CA PRO A 612 -5.51 8.05 -6.69
C PRO A 612 -4.76 9.33 -6.31
N PHE A 613 -3.43 9.35 -6.45
CA PHE A 613 -2.62 10.52 -6.13
C PHE A 613 -2.70 11.57 -7.24
N LEU A 614 -2.75 11.14 -8.50
CA LEU A 614 -2.77 12.03 -9.67
C LEU A 614 -4.11 12.75 -9.86
N ARG A 615 -5.19 12.23 -9.28
CA ARG A 615 -6.50 12.91 -9.22
C ARG A 615 -6.49 14.15 -8.33
N ASN A 616 -5.57 14.23 -7.38
CA ASN A 616 -5.37 15.43 -6.56
C ASN A 616 -4.41 16.40 -7.27
N ILE A 617 -4.69 17.71 -7.19
CA ILE A 617 -3.78 18.74 -7.71
C ILE A 617 -2.50 18.82 -6.87
N HIS A 618 -2.59 18.62 -5.56
CA HIS A 618 -1.44 18.62 -4.66
C HIS A 618 -0.82 17.23 -4.54
N LEU A 619 0.30 17.04 -5.24
CA LEU A 619 1.11 15.83 -5.16
C LEU A 619 2.10 15.94 -3.99
N PRO A 620 2.11 14.98 -3.04
CA PRO A 620 3.20 14.88 -2.08
C PRO A 620 4.55 14.79 -2.79
N LYS A 621 5.60 15.40 -2.22
CA LYS A 621 6.95 15.44 -2.84
C LYS A 621 7.44 14.05 -3.25
N SER A 622 7.19 13.03 -2.44
CA SER A 622 7.54 11.63 -2.76
C SER A 622 6.84 11.14 -4.04
N ILE A 623 5.53 11.34 -4.12
CA ILE A 623 4.75 10.95 -5.31
C ILE A 623 5.15 11.79 -6.54
N ALA A 624 5.48 13.07 -6.36
CA ALA A 624 5.97 13.90 -7.47
C ALA A 624 7.29 13.37 -8.07
N VAL A 625 8.21 12.88 -7.25
CA VAL A 625 9.44 12.22 -7.72
C VAL A 625 9.11 10.93 -8.46
N LEU A 626 8.20 10.11 -7.92
CA LEU A 626 7.78 8.86 -8.55
C LEU A 626 7.08 9.11 -9.90
N TYR A 627 6.23 10.14 -9.96
CA TYR A 627 5.58 10.61 -11.18
C TYR A 627 6.59 11.07 -12.23
N LYS A 628 7.59 11.87 -11.84
CA LYS A 628 8.68 12.28 -12.73
C LYS A 628 9.47 11.08 -13.25
N GLY A 629 9.69 10.06 -12.41
CA GLY A 629 10.30 8.80 -12.82
C GLY A 629 9.45 7.99 -13.79
N THR A 630 8.13 8.16 -13.76
CA THR A 630 7.19 7.47 -14.67
C THR A 630 7.11 8.14 -16.05
N LEU A 631 7.31 9.45 -16.08
CA LEU A 631 7.37 10.24 -17.31
C LEU A 631 8.65 10.01 -18.12
N ARG A 632 9.73 9.66 -17.43
CA ARG A 632 11.02 9.31 -18.02
C ARG A 632 10.97 7.87 -18.52
#